data_AF-T0ZPI8-F1
#
_entry.id   AF-T0ZPI8-F1
#
_cell.length_a   1.000
_cell.length_b   1.000
_cell.length_c   1.000
_cell.angle_alpha   90.00
_cell.angle_beta   90.00
_cell.angle_gamma   90.00
#
_symmetry.space_group_name_H-M   'P 1'
#
loop_
_entity.id
_entity.type
_entity.pdbx_description
1 polymer ?
#
loop_
_entity_poly.entity_id
_entity_poly.type
_entity_poly.pdbx_seq_one_letter_code
_entity_poly.pdbx_strand_id
1 'polypeptide(L)'
;FRRALARLADGQYATVRFTIAADPNSSELSYFRMSRRWFPAQYCVRDDKTGIWPCTPLSPGPPRRPHPVVSTRFPKYRNPLMTRLAPSLAMVTFSMPYSVSGVTEHYYHGTGVVVDAKRGLVVVDRNTVPVSLGDVTVTFAGTVQVPGRVVYVSPIHNLAVVAYNPRLLGSTPVRS
;
A
#
# COMPACT_ATOMS: atom_id res chain seq x y z
N PHE A 1 -25.59 3.25 2.97
CA PHE A 1 -24.20 2.74 2.96
C PHE A 1 -23.81 2.04 1.65
N ARG A 2 -24.40 0.89 1.28
CA ARG A 2 -24.08 0.12 0.04
C ARG A 2 -23.95 0.97 -1.25
N ARG A 3 -24.93 1.83 -1.53
CA ARG A 3 -24.91 2.72 -2.73
C ARG A 3 -23.74 3.70 -2.74
N ALA A 4 -23.28 4.14 -1.56
CA ALA A 4 -22.14 5.04 -1.46
C ALA A 4 -20.82 4.30 -1.73
N LEU A 5 -20.62 3.13 -1.12
CA LEU A 5 -19.42 2.30 -1.37
C LEU A 5 -19.31 1.85 -2.83
N ALA A 6 -20.43 1.57 -3.49
CA ALA A 6 -20.45 1.20 -4.91
C ALA A 6 -19.83 2.27 -5.84
N ARG A 7 -19.73 3.53 -5.41
CA ARG A 7 -19.12 4.62 -6.19
C ARG A 7 -17.63 4.78 -5.96
N LEU A 8 -17.04 4.03 -5.03
CA LEU A 8 -15.62 4.12 -4.67
C LEU A 8 -14.80 3.08 -5.42
N ALA A 9 -13.77 3.54 -6.11
CA ALA A 9 -12.79 2.68 -6.77
C ALA A 9 -11.87 2.00 -5.74
N ASP A 10 -11.25 0.87 -6.10
CA ASP A 10 -10.19 0.28 -5.27
C ASP A 10 -9.03 1.26 -5.05
N GLY A 11 -8.56 1.34 -3.81
CA GLY A 11 -7.52 2.27 -3.38
C GLY A 11 -7.95 3.73 -3.22
N GLN A 12 -9.21 4.07 -3.49
CA GLN A 12 -9.72 5.44 -3.30
C GLN A 12 -9.93 5.73 -1.81
N TYR A 13 -9.44 6.89 -1.36
CA TYR A 13 -9.78 7.42 -0.04
C TYR A 13 -11.14 8.10 -0.05
N ALA A 14 -11.93 7.88 0.99
CA ALA A 14 -13.22 8.53 1.21
C ALA A 14 -13.38 8.87 2.70
N THR A 15 -14.20 9.86 2.99
CA THR A 15 -14.57 10.21 4.37
C THR A 15 -15.87 9.53 4.76
N VAL A 16 -15.97 9.15 6.03
CA VAL A 16 -17.17 8.60 6.64
C VAL A 16 -17.41 9.32 7.95
N ARG A 17 -18.65 9.77 8.13
CA ARG A 17 -19.14 10.29 9.39
C ARG A 17 -19.93 9.19 10.09
N PHE A 18 -19.62 8.93 11.34
CA PHE A 18 -20.27 7.89 12.14
C PHE A 18 -20.41 8.32 13.60
N THR A 19 -21.14 7.52 14.35
CA THR A 19 -21.35 7.65 15.79
C THR A 19 -21.03 6.31 16.43
N ILE A 20 -20.34 6.32 17.57
CA ILE A 20 -19.98 5.10 18.29
C ILE A 20 -21.09 4.80 19.29
N ALA A 21 -21.49 3.54 19.41
CA ALA A 21 -22.59 3.14 20.31
C ALA A 21 -22.37 3.55 21.78
N ALA A 22 -21.10 3.65 22.21
CA ALA A 22 -20.73 4.09 23.55
C ALA A 22 -20.91 5.60 23.80
N ASP A 23 -20.96 6.42 22.74
CA ASP A 23 -21.20 7.87 22.83
C ASP A 23 -22.15 8.30 21.70
N PRO A 24 -23.46 8.09 21.87
CA PRO A 24 -24.45 8.32 20.81
C PRO A 24 -24.69 9.80 20.49
N ASN A 25 -24.23 10.72 21.35
CA ASN A 25 -24.45 12.15 21.19
C ASN A 25 -23.31 12.83 20.43
N SER A 26 -22.21 12.13 20.16
CA SER A 26 -21.09 12.65 19.36
C SER A 26 -21.12 12.11 17.93
N SER A 27 -20.50 12.89 17.03
CA SER A 27 -20.32 12.50 15.64
C SER A 27 -18.85 12.66 15.25
N GLU A 28 -18.24 11.56 14.85
CA GLU A 28 -16.86 11.52 14.41
C GLU A 28 -16.78 11.53 12.89
N LEU A 29 -15.77 12.23 12.35
CA LEU A 29 -15.41 12.18 10.94
C LEU A 29 -14.07 11.47 10.80
N SER A 30 -14.04 10.37 10.06
CA SER A 30 -12.82 9.64 9.75
C SER A 30 -12.67 9.48 8.24
N TYR A 31 -11.46 9.13 7.79
CA TYR A 31 -11.19 8.74 6.42
C TYR A 31 -10.79 7.28 6.36
N PHE A 32 -11.14 6.61 5.28
CA PHE A 32 -10.77 5.22 5.03
C PHE A 32 -10.34 5.05 3.58
N ARG A 33 -9.52 4.02 3.32
CA ARG A 33 -9.13 3.60 1.98
C ARG A 33 -10.02 2.43 1.56
N MET A 34 -10.72 2.57 0.43
CA MET A 34 -11.51 1.48 -0.13
C MET A 34 -10.59 0.34 -0.57
N SER A 35 -10.71 -0.83 0.06
CA SER A 35 -9.99 -2.05 -0.32
C SER A 35 -11.00 -3.07 -0.88
N ARG A 36 -10.79 -3.49 -2.11
CA ARG A 36 -11.62 -4.49 -2.81
C ARG A 36 -10.86 -5.77 -3.14
N ARG A 37 -9.55 -5.82 -2.80
CA ARG A 37 -8.65 -6.95 -3.13
C ARG A 37 -8.47 -7.92 -1.97
N TRP A 38 -8.30 -7.40 -0.77
CA TRP A 38 -8.02 -8.24 0.42
C TRP A 38 -9.27 -8.84 1.05
N PHE A 39 -10.41 -8.17 0.91
CA PHE A 39 -11.65 -8.57 1.54
C PHE A 39 -12.76 -8.64 0.49
N PRO A 40 -13.62 -9.68 0.52
CA PRO A 40 -14.83 -9.68 -0.27
C PRO A 40 -15.67 -8.45 0.08
N ALA A 41 -15.90 -7.58 -0.90
CA ALA A 41 -16.80 -6.45 -0.73
C ALA A 41 -18.24 -6.99 -0.71
N GLN A 42 -18.78 -7.29 0.48
CA GLN A 42 -20.10 -7.91 0.65
C GLN A 42 -20.94 -7.16 1.70
N TYR A 43 -22.25 -7.30 1.61
CA TYR A 43 -23.23 -6.79 2.56
C TYR A 43 -24.04 -7.93 3.14
N CYS A 44 -23.95 -8.12 4.44
CA CYS A 44 -24.62 -9.21 5.16
C CYS A 44 -25.72 -8.65 6.06
N VAL A 45 -26.86 -9.31 6.08
CA VAL A 45 -27.99 -8.98 6.96
C VAL A 45 -28.30 -10.22 7.78
N ARG A 46 -28.43 -10.08 9.10
CA ARG A 46 -28.83 -11.20 9.96
C ARG A 46 -30.23 -11.65 9.58
N ASP A 47 -30.39 -12.94 9.36
CA ASP A 47 -31.70 -13.58 9.29
C ASP A 47 -32.00 -14.19 10.66
N ASP A 48 -32.93 -13.58 11.40
CA ASP A 48 -33.28 -14.02 12.76
C ASP A 48 -34.01 -15.36 12.80
N LYS A 49 -34.59 -15.83 11.68
CA LYS A 49 -35.24 -17.14 11.63
C LYS A 49 -34.23 -18.28 11.57
N THR A 50 -33.15 -18.08 10.83
CA THR A 50 -32.12 -19.10 10.58
C THR A 50 -30.88 -18.89 11.43
N GLY A 51 -30.71 -17.71 12.03
CA GLY A 51 -29.55 -17.33 12.83
C GLY A 51 -28.29 -17.04 12.01
N ILE A 52 -28.34 -17.15 10.69
CA ILE A 52 -27.20 -16.93 9.80
C ILE A 52 -27.15 -15.48 9.27
N TRP A 53 -26.01 -15.12 8.70
CA TRP A 53 -25.76 -13.82 8.05
C TRP A 53 -25.61 -14.01 6.54
N PRO A 54 -26.70 -14.17 5.78
CA PRO A 54 -26.63 -14.21 4.33
C PRO A 54 -25.98 -12.93 3.78
N CYS A 55 -24.95 -13.10 2.97
CA CYS A 55 -24.16 -12.02 2.38
C CYS A 55 -24.45 -11.87 0.89
N THR A 56 -24.55 -10.62 0.44
CA THR A 56 -24.70 -10.26 -0.98
C THR A 56 -23.48 -9.49 -1.46
N PRO A 57 -22.87 -9.86 -2.59
CA PRO A 57 -21.76 -9.09 -3.17
C PRO A 57 -22.15 -7.65 -3.45
N LEU A 58 -21.25 -6.73 -3.09
CA LEU A 58 -21.33 -5.33 -3.49
C LEU A 58 -20.93 -5.22 -4.97
N SER A 59 -21.42 -4.18 -5.64
CA SER A 59 -20.95 -3.83 -6.99
C SER A 59 -19.42 -3.67 -6.97
N PRO A 60 -18.69 -4.15 -8.00
CA PRO A 60 -17.23 -4.05 -8.10
C PRO A 60 -16.71 -2.61 -8.07
N GLY A 61 -17.59 -1.63 -8.29
CA GLY A 61 -17.27 -0.21 -8.30
C GLY A 61 -16.60 0.25 -9.59
N PRO A 62 -16.29 1.55 -9.69
CA PRO A 62 -15.57 2.08 -10.85
C PRO A 62 -14.13 1.55 -10.91
N PRO A 63 -13.51 1.57 -12.10
CA PRO A 63 -12.12 1.16 -12.26
C PRO A 63 -11.17 1.97 -11.36
N ARG A 64 -10.08 1.33 -10.95
CA ARG A 64 -9.04 1.97 -10.15
C ARG A 64 -8.54 3.24 -10.85
N ARG A 65 -8.45 4.33 -10.09
CA ARG A 65 -7.91 5.59 -10.61
C ARG A 65 -6.44 5.40 -10.99
N PRO A 66 -5.98 5.94 -12.13
CA PRO A 66 -4.57 5.94 -12.47
C PRO A 66 -3.76 6.64 -11.37
N HIS A 67 -2.53 6.15 -11.15
CA HIS A 67 -1.60 6.83 -10.25
C HIS A 67 -1.11 8.11 -10.91
N PRO A 68 -1.10 9.25 -10.19
CA PRO A 68 -0.55 10.47 -10.73
C PRO A 68 0.95 10.31 -10.94
N VAL A 69 1.47 10.94 -11.98
CA VAL A 69 2.92 11.10 -12.18
C VAL A 69 3.36 12.26 -11.29
N VAL A 70 4.24 11.99 -10.33
CA VAL A 70 4.71 12.99 -9.37
C VAL A 70 6.23 12.97 -9.36
N SER A 71 6.84 14.16 -9.30
CA SER A 71 8.29 14.32 -9.27
C SER A 71 8.75 14.91 -7.94
N THR A 72 9.96 14.54 -7.52
CA THR A 72 10.60 15.10 -6.33
C THR A 72 12.08 15.37 -6.58
N ARG A 73 12.71 16.09 -5.66
CA ARG A 73 14.13 16.38 -5.62
C ARG A 73 14.72 15.76 -4.37
N PHE A 74 15.89 15.17 -4.51
CA PHE A 74 16.64 14.68 -3.35
C PHE A 74 17.31 15.86 -2.63
N PRO A 75 17.33 15.85 -1.28
CA PRO A 75 18.05 16.87 -0.53
C PRO A 75 19.56 16.75 -0.77
N LYS A 76 20.25 17.89 -0.71
CA LYS A 76 21.72 17.92 -0.69
C LYS A 76 22.19 17.81 0.75
N TYR A 77 22.99 16.80 1.03
CA TYR A 77 23.56 16.57 2.36
C TYR A 77 24.93 17.23 2.46
N ARG A 78 25.34 17.59 3.69
CA ARG A 78 26.70 18.07 3.97
C ARG A 78 27.76 17.05 3.55
N ASN A 79 27.45 15.76 3.71
CA ASN A 79 28.30 14.67 3.27
C ASN A 79 28.10 14.38 1.76
N PRO A 80 29.15 14.49 0.92
CA PRO A 80 29.05 14.25 -0.53
C PRO A 80 28.70 12.79 -0.87
N LEU A 81 29.11 11.82 -0.05
CA LEU A 81 28.73 10.42 -0.23
C LEU A 81 27.21 10.25 -0.10
N MET A 82 26.60 10.84 0.93
CA MET A 82 25.15 10.77 1.12
C MET A 82 24.39 11.42 -0.03
N THR A 83 24.89 12.56 -0.54
CA THR A 83 24.31 13.22 -1.72
C THR A 83 24.38 12.34 -2.97
N ARG A 84 25.45 11.55 -3.14
CA ARG A 84 25.58 10.60 -4.26
C ARG A 84 24.68 9.38 -4.11
N LEU A 85 24.50 8.88 -2.88
CA LEU A 85 23.73 7.67 -2.60
C LEU A 85 22.22 7.90 -2.52
N ALA A 86 21.77 9.08 -2.08
CA ALA A 86 20.35 9.35 -1.87
C ALA A 86 19.44 9.01 -3.08
N PRO A 87 19.84 9.29 -4.34
CA PRO A 87 19.03 8.91 -5.49
C PRO A 87 18.90 7.41 -5.77
N SER A 88 19.73 6.58 -5.13
CA SER A 88 19.71 5.11 -5.22
C SER A 88 19.01 4.45 -4.02
N LEU A 89 18.48 5.25 -3.08
CA LEU A 89 17.78 4.76 -1.90
C LEU A 89 16.29 5.11 -1.97
N ALA A 90 15.46 4.18 -1.51
CA ALA A 90 14.03 4.38 -1.36
C ALA A 90 13.55 3.76 -0.04
N MET A 91 12.55 4.37 0.59
CA MET A 91 11.85 3.74 1.70
C MET A 91 10.81 2.77 1.11
N VAL A 92 10.82 1.53 1.57
CA VAL A 92 9.83 0.51 1.18
C VAL A 92 8.95 0.24 2.38
N THR A 93 7.63 0.36 2.18
CA THR A 93 6.65 -0.10 3.16
C THR A 93 5.88 -1.28 2.58
N PHE A 94 5.66 -2.28 3.41
CA PHE A 94 4.92 -3.48 3.08
C PHE A 94 3.79 -3.65 4.09
N SER A 95 2.60 -3.99 3.63
CA SER A 95 1.49 -4.31 4.51
C SER A 95 0.67 -5.49 4.04
N MET A 96 0.11 -6.21 5.00
CA MET A 96 -0.82 -7.31 4.76
C MET A 96 -1.88 -7.34 5.88
N PRO A 97 -3.17 -7.48 5.57
CA PRO A 97 -4.23 -7.41 6.56
C PRO A 97 -4.45 -8.71 7.34
N TYR A 98 -3.76 -9.78 6.97
CA TYR A 98 -3.85 -11.09 7.60
C TYR A 98 -2.48 -11.61 7.93
N SER A 99 -2.42 -12.49 8.93
CA SER A 99 -1.24 -13.31 9.15
C SER A 99 -1.11 -14.29 7.99
N VAL A 100 0.01 -14.24 7.28
CA VAL A 100 0.27 -15.07 6.10
C VAL A 100 1.58 -15.81 6.33
N SER A 101 1.58 -17.13 6.13
CA SER A 101 2.78 -17.98 6.26
C SER A 101 3.51 -17.84 7.61
N GLY A 102 2.76 -17.73 8.71
CA GLY A 102 3.31 -17.59 10.07
C GLY A 102 3.81 -16.19 10.44
N VAL A 103 3.74 -15.23 9.51
CA VAL A 103 4.09 -13.83 9.75
C VAL A 103 2.83 -13.12 10.28
N THR A 104 2.94 -12.51 11.45
CA THR A 104 1.78 -11.97 12.20
C THR A 104 1.69 -10.45 12.21
N GLU A 105 2.78 -9.72 11.97
CA GLU A 105 2.71 -8.26 11.91
C GLU A 105 2.12 -7.81 10.57
N HIS A 106 1.41 -6.68 10.60
CA HIS A 106 0.66 -6.21 9.44
C HIS A 106 1.38 -5.10 8.66
N TYR A 107 2.43 -4.51 9.25
CA TYR A 107 3.10 -3.33 8.73
C TYR A 107 4.61 -3.45 8.91
N TYR A 108 5.33 -3.41 7.80
CA TYR A 108 6.77 -3.46 7.73
C TYR A 108 7.29 -2.25 6.97
N HIS A 109 8.47 -1.78 7.34
CA HIS A 109 9.13 -0.70 6.63
C HIS A 109 10.64 -0.84 6.73
N GLY A 110 11.34 -0.37 5.70
CA GLY A 110 12.78 -0.38 5.68
C GLY A 110 13.34 0.31 4.45
N THR A 111 14.67 0.39 4.40
CA THR A 111 15.36 1.05 3.29
C THR A 111 15.70 0.03 2.21
N GLY A 112 15.30 0.33 0.98
CA GLY A 112 15.69 -0.41 -0.21
C GLY A 112 16.71 0.31 -1.06
N VAL A 113 17.52 -0.48 -1.77
CA VAL A 113 18.50 -0.01 -2.74
C VAL A 113 17.94 -0.24 -4.14
N VAL A 114 17.88 0.81 -4.94
CA VAL A 114 17.49 0.72 -6.35
C VAL A 114 18.63 0.05 -7.11
N VAL A 115 18.38 -1.14 -7.66
CA VAL A 115 19.37 -1.91 -8.42
C VAL A 115 19.19 -1.81 -9.93
N ASP A 116 18.00 -1.40 -10.38
CA ASP A 116 17.74 -1.08 -11.77
C ASP A 116 16.67 0.02 -11.85
N ALA A 117 17.10 1.26 -12.09
CA ALA A 117 16.20 2.40 -12.17
C ALA A 117 15.32 2.38 -13.45
N LYS A 118 15.76 1.70 -14.52
CA LYS A 118 15.02 1.62 -15.79
C LYS A 118 13.88 0.61 -15.71
N ARG A 119 14.12 -0.52 -15.05
CA ARG A 119 13.11 -1.56 -14.79
C ARG A 119 12.32 -1.33 -13.50
N GLY A 120 12.80 -0.43 -12.65
CA GLY A 120 12.16 -0.08 -11.37
C GLY A 120 12.33 -1.17 -10.32
N LEU A 121 13.53 -1.75 -10.19
CA LEU A 121 13.82 -2.81 -9.23
C LEU A 121 14.50 -2.24 -7.99
N VAL A 122 13.99 -2.63 -6.83
CA VAL A 122 14.54 -2.27 -5.52
C VAL A 122 14.79 -3.56 -4.74
N VAL A 123 16.00 -3.69 -4.21
CA VAL A 123 16.39 -4.75 -3.29
C VAL A 123 16.15 -4.28 -1.86
N VAL A 124 15.55 -5.15 -1.06
CA VAL A 124 15.30 -4.96 0.38
C VAL A 124 15.66 -6.24 1.13
N ASP A 125 15.79 -6.13 2.45
CA ASP A 125 15.87 -7.30 3.32
C ASP A 125 14.48 -7.95 3.51
N ARG A 126 14.46 -9.18 4.05
CA ARG A 126 13.22 -9.92 4.33
C ARG A 126 12.51 -9.48 5.61
N ASN A 127 13.16 -8.77 6.52
CA ASN A 127 12.43 -8.16 7.62
C ASN A 127 11.55 -7.02 7.11
N THR A 128 11.93 -6.36 6.01
CA THR A 128 11.10 -5.37 5.32
C THR A 128 10.02 -6.01 4.45
N VAL A 129 10.34 -7.08 3.70
CA VAL A 129 9.37 -7.82 2.87
C VAL A 129 9.47 -9.32 3.19
N PRO A 130 8.67 -9.82 4.14
CA PRO A 130 8.85 -11.17 4.67
C PRO A 130 8.26 -12.26 3.76
N VAL A 131 7.19 -11.94 3.03
CA VAL A 131 6.44 -12.85 2.16
C VAL A 131 6.07 -12.19 0.83
N SER A 132 5.71 -13.00 -0.17
CA SER A 132 5.33 -12.50 -1.49
C SER A 132 3.94 -11.85 -1.54
N LEU A 133 3.05 -12.22 -0.62
CA LEU A 133 1.67 -11.77 -0.59
C LEU A 133 1.51 -10.54 0.32
N GLY A 134 1.55 -9.35 -0.27
CA GLY A 134 1.34 -8.09 0.43
C GLY A 134 1.23 -6.90 -0.51
N ASP A 135 0.79 -5.76 0.03
CA ASP A 135 0.83 -4.48 -0.65
C ASP A 135 2.17 -3.78 -0.38
N VAL A 136 2.84 -3.33 -1.43
CA VAL A 136 4.11 -2.60 -1.34
C VAL A 136 3.91 -1.15 -1.76
N THR A 137 4.51 -0.23 -1.03
CA THR A 137 4.68 1.17 -1.46
C THR A 137 6.16 1.52 -1.42
N VAL A 138 6.67 2.09 -2.51
CA VAL A 138 8.04 2.58 -2.61
C VAL A 138 8.01 4.09 -2.55
N THR A 139 8.78 4.68 -1.64
CA THR A 139 8.79 6.12 -1.36
C THR A 139 10.16 6.71 -1.66
N PHE A 140 10.21 7.67 -2.58
CA PHE A 140 11.43 8.38 -2.98
C PHE A 140 11.50 9.74 -2.32
N ALA A 141 12.69 10.10 -1.82
CA ALA A 141 12.97 11.36 -1.12
C ALA A 141 11.97 11.73 0.00
N GLY A 142 11.26 10.74 0.56
CA GLY A 142 10.24 10.93 1.60
C GLY A 142 8.92 11.56 1.14
N THR A 143 8.76 11.90 -0.15
CA THR A 143 7.60 12.69 -0.62
C THR A 143 6.82 12.03 -1.75
N VAL A 144 7.47 11.25 -2.62
CA VAL A 144 6.81 10.60 -3.75
C VAL A 144 6.61 9.13 -3.44
N GLN A 145 5.35 8.73 -3.29
CA GLN A 145 4.95 7.35 -3.06
C GLN A 145 4.44 6.74 -4.37
N VAL A 146 5.00 5.58 -4.74
CA VAL A 146 4.54 4.80 -5.88
C VAL A 146 4.15 3.40 -5.43
N PRO A 147 3.07 2.82 -6.00
CA PRO A 147 2.74 1.43 -5.72
C PRO A 147 3.85 0.51 -6.23
N GLY A 148 4.22 -0.47 -5.42
CA GLY A 148 5.12 -1.55 -5.78
C GLY A 148 4.43 -2.90 -5.78
N ARG A 149 5.19 -3.93 -6.14
CA ARG A 149 4.83 -5.35 -5.97
C ARG A 149 6.06 -6.16 -5.63
N VAL A 150 5.89 -7.21 -4.85
CA VAL A 150 6.97 -8.18 -4.61
C VAL A 150 7.21 -8.97 -5.90
N VAL A 151 8.47 -9.11 -6.31
CA VAL A 151 8.85 -9.92 -7.48
C VAL A 151 9.66 -11.15 -7.09
N TYR A 152 10.35 -11.10 -5.96
CA TYR A 152 11.12 -12.21 -5.45
C TYR A 152 11.29 -12.09 -3.93
N VAL A 153 11.24 -13.22 -3.24
CA VAL A 153 11.64 -13.34 -1.83
C VAL A 153 12.57 -14.54 -1.76
N SER A 154 13.79 -14.34 -1.26
CA SER A 154 14.77 -15.42 -1.15
C SER A 154 14.35 -16.42 -0.07
N PRO A 155 14.35 -17.73 -0.34
CA PRO A 155 13.97 -18.72 0.67
C PRO A 155 15.01 -18.83 1.79
N ILE A 156 16.30 -18.58 1.47
CA ILE A 156 17.44 -18.88 2.35
C ILE A 156 18.28 -17.67 2.74
N HIS A 157 18.15 -16.54 2.03
CA HIS A 157 18.90 -15.32 2.34
C HIS A 157 17.97 -14.21 2.81
N ASN A 158 18.50 -13.26 3.60
CA ASN A 158 17.77 -12.08 4.04
C ASN A 158 17.65 -11.04 2.89
N LEU A 159 16.98 -11.43 1.81
CA LEU A 159 16.87 -10.69 0.57
C LEU A 159 15.48 -10.84 -0.07
N ALA A 160 14.90 -9.73 -0.49
CA ALA A 160 13.73 -9.67 -1.36
C ALA A 160 13.90 -8.58 -2.42
N VAL A 161 13.16 -8.71 -3.51
CA VAL A 161 13.13 -7.74 -4.61
C VAL A 161 11.70 -7.29 -4.79
N VAL A 162 11.52 -5.98 -4.88
CA VAL A 162 10.25 -5.34 -5.23
C VAL A 162 10.41 -4.56 -6.52
N ALA A 163 9.33 -4.47 -7.29
CA ALA A 163 9.27 -3.67 -8.51
C ALA A 163 8.27 -2.53 -8.35
N TYR A 164 8.62 -1.36 -8.88
CA TYR A 164 7.74 -0.20 -9.05
C TYR A 164 7.68 0.20 -10.54
N ASN A 165 6.74 1.09 -10.90
CA ASN A 165 6.67 1.66 -12.25
C ASN A 165 7.46 2.97 -12.32
N PRO A 166 8.62 3.04 -13.00
CA PRO A 166 9.44 4.26 -13.07
C PRO A 166 8.74 5.44 -13.75
N ARG A 167 7.76 5.19 -14.62
CA ARG A 167 7.00 6.24 -15.31
C ARG A 167 6.20 7.12 -14.35
N LEU A 168 5.91 6.64 -13.14
CA LEU A 168 5.20 7.40 -12.11
C LEU A 168 6.08 8.46 -11.43
N LEU A 169 7.40 8.40 -11.61
CA LEU A 169 8.35 9.29 -10.94
C LEU A 169 8.63 10.60 -11.71
N GLY A 170 8.07 10.77 -12.91
CA GLY A 170 8.27 11.94 -13.75
C GLY A 170 9.75 12.28 -13.95
N SER A 171 10.18 13.44 -13.45
CA SER A 171 11.56 13.95 -13.55
C SER A 171 12.44 13.65 -12.33
N THR A 172 11.98 12.81 -11.39
CA THR A 172 12.76 12.43 -10.21
C THR A 172 14.05 11.71 -10.62
N PRO A 173 15.25 12.19 -10.22
CA PRO A 173 16.51 11.70 -10.76
C PRO A 173 17.02 10.43 -10.06
N VAL A 174 16.22 9.35 -10.05
CA VAL A 174 16.58 8.06 -9.44
C VAL A 174 17.76 7.41 -10.17
N ARG A 175 18.65 6.76 -9.42
CA ARG A 175 19.86 6.08 -9.94
C ARG A 175 19.93 4.64 -9.43
N SER A 176 20.68 3.82 -10.14
CA SER A 176 21.06 2.44 -9.77
C SER A 176 22.57 2.31 -9.84
#